data_AF-U1PCH9-F1
#
_entry.id   AF-U1PCH9-F1
#
_cell.length_a   1.000
_cell.length_b   1.000
_cell.length_c   1.000
_cell.angle_alpha   90.00
_cell.angle_beta   90.00
_cell.angle_gamma   90.00
#
_symmetry.space_group_name_H-M   'P 1'
#
loop_
_entity.id
_entity.type
_entity.pdbx_description
1 polymer ?
#
loop_
_entity_poly.entity_id
_entity_poly.type
_entity_poly.pdbx_seq_one_letter_code
_entity_poly.pdbx_strand_id
1 'polypeptide(L)'
;MEYHEAVDFLFDLRRFQVRPGIESAAALRSELGEPGDDIRFVQVAGSNGKGSTAKLTESVLREAGLSVGLYTSPHLETVNERIQVNGRPITDRAI
;
A
#
# COMPACT_ATOMS: atom_id res chain seq x y z
N MET A 1 -18.30 -1.25 -9.94
CA MET A 1 -17.87 0.02 -9.33
C MET A 1 -16.81 0.57 -10.24
N GLU A 2 -17.01 1.76 -10.76
CA GLU A 2 -16.02 2.48 -11.55
C GLU A 2 -14.91 3.03 -10.63
N TYR A 3 -13.73 3.31 -11.19
CA TYR A 3 -12.55 3.77 -10.42
C TYR A 3 -12.86 4.94 -9.47
N HIS A 4 -13.56 5.96 -9.95
CA HIS A 4 -13.89 7.15 -9.16
C HIS A 4 -14.81 6.82 -7.99
N GLU A 5 -15.81 5.95 -8.20
CA GLU A 5 -16.71 5.51 -7.13
C GLU A 5 -15.95 4.74 -6.03
N ALA A 6 -14.99 3.91 -6.43
CA ALA A 6 -14.13 3.16 -5.51
C ALA A 6 -13.25 4.09 -4.68
N VAL A 7 -12.63 5.06 -5.34
CA VAL A 7 -11.77 6.06 -4.69
C VAL A 7 -12.56 6.93 -3.72
N ASP A 8 -13.73 7.40 -4.13
CA ASP A 8 -14.62 8.20 -3.28
C ASP A 8 -15.07 7.40 -2.06
N PHE A 9 -15.47 6.14 -2.25
CA PHE A 9 -15.81 5.25 -1.15
C PHE A 9 -14.67 5.10 -0.13
N LEU A 10 -13.44 4.85 -0.59
CA LEU A 10 -12.26 4.74 0.28
C LEU A 10 -12.00 6.01 1.08
N PHE A 11 -12.17 7.18 0.46
CA PHE A 11 -11.94 8.46 1.12
C PHE A 11 -13.06 8.85 2.09
N ASP A 12 -14.30 8.45 1.81
CA ASP A 12 -15.45 8.65 2.68
C ASP A 12 -15.33 7.87 3.99
N LEU A 13 -14.59 6.76 4.02
CA LEU A 13 -14.29 6.04 5.27
C LEU A 13 -13.55 6.91 6.29
N ARG A 14 -12.89 8.00 5.88
CA ARG A 14 -12.24 8.95 6.80
C ARG A 14 -13.21 9.72 7.70
N ARG A 15 -14.52 9.67 7.43
CA ARG A 15 -15.55 10.21 8.33
C ARG A 15 -15.58 9.49 9.68
N PHE A 16 -15.08 8.26 9.75
CA PHE A 16 -14.98 7.50 10.98
C PHE A 16 -13.70 7.88 11.72
N GLN A 17 -13.79 8.00 13.06
CA GLN A 17 -12.60 8.23 13.88
C GLN A 17 -11.62 7.06 13.74
N VAL A 18 -10.34 7.38 13.58
CA VAL A 18 -9.26 6.39 13.59
C VAL A 18 -9.25 5.73 14.97
N ARG A 19 -9.51 4.43 15.00
CA ARG A 19 -9.33 3.59 16.19
C ARG A 19 -7.89 3.05 16.17
N PRO A 20 -7.03 3.48 17.10
CA PRO A 20 -5.69 2.92 17.21
C PRO A 20 -5.75 1.42 17.50
N GLY A 21 -4.76 0.68 17.02
CA GLY A 21 -4.72 -0.78 17.12
C GLY A 21 -4.68 -1.44 15.75
N ILE A 22 -4.60 -2.77 15.74
CA ILE A 22 -4.50 -3.58 14.52
C ILE A 22 -5.69 -4.52 14.35
N GLU A 23 -6.63 -4.52 15.29
CA GLU A 23 -7.70 -5.52 15.40
C GLU A 23 -8.63 -5.47 14.18
N SER A 24 -8.98 -4.27 13.70
CA SER A 24 -9.83 -4.11 12.51
C SER A 24 -9.11 -4.58 11.24
N ALA A 25 -7.81 -4.29 11.12
CA ALA A 25 -7.00 -4.72 9.99
C ALA A 25 -6.76 -6.25 10.02
N ALA A 26 -6.52 -6.82 11.20
CA ALA A 26 -6.37 -8.26 11.41
C ALA A 26 -7.66 -9.02 11.10
N ALA A 27 -8.82 -8.51 11.53
CA ALA A 27 -10.12 -9.09 11.19
C ALA A 27 -10.34 -9.10 9.67
N LEU A 28 -10.11 -7.96 9.00
CA LEU A 28 -10.20 -7.90 7.53
C LEU A 28 -9.24 -8.87 6.85
N ARG A 29 -8.00 -8.97 7.34
CA ARG A 29 -7.00 -9.90 6.80
C ARG A 29 -7.47 -11.35 6.91
N SER A 30 -8.08 -11.73 8.03
CA SER A 30 -8.60 -13.08 8.23
C SER A 30 -9.74 -13.41 7.26
N GLU A 31 -10.67 -12.46 7.06
CA GLU A 31 -11.74 -12.58 6.05
C GLU A 31 -11.22 -12.69 4.62
N LEU A 32 -10.05 -12.12 4.33
CA LEU A 32 -9.39 -12.18 3.03
C LEU A 32 -8.49 -13.42 2.83
N GLY A 33 -8.48 -14.37 3.78
CA GLY A 33 -7.70 -15.60 3.68
C GLY A 33 -6.22 -15.42 4.00
N GLU A 34 -5.89 -14.55 4.96
CA GLU A 34 -4.53 -14.29 5.44
C GLU A 34 -3.51 -13.93 4.32
N PRO A 35 -3.82 -12.92 3.47
CA PRO A 35 -2.91 -12.54 2.41
C PRO A 35 -1.53 -12.14 2.97
N GLY A 36 -0.49 -12.60 2.31
CA GLY A 36 0.90 -12.20 2.59
C GLY A 36 1.71 -13.10 3.53
N ASP A 37 1.17 -14.22 4.02
CA ASP A 37 1.95 -15.15 4.88
C ASP A 37 3.22 -15.69 4.18
N ASP A 38 3.19 -15.84 2.85
CA ASP A 38 4.33 -16.33 2.05
C ASP A 38 5.22 -15.20 1.50
N ILE A 39 5.02 -13.95 1.97
CA ILE A 39 5.72 -12.77 1.45
C ILE A 39 6.64 -12.19 2.53
N ARG A 40 7.84 -11.75 2.11
CA ARG A 40 8.81 -11.07 2.97
C ARG A 40 8.61 -9.57 2.94
N PHE A 41 8.59 -8.94 4.10
CA PHE A 41 8.35 -7.50 4.25
C PHE A 41 9.58 -6.75 4.78
N VAL A 42 9.77 -5.53 4.27
CA VAL A 42 10.65 -4.51 4.87
C VAL A 42 9.77 -3.37 5.35
N GLN A 43 9.71 -3.14 6.67
CA GLN A 43 8.92 -2.06 7.25
C GLN A 43 9.79 -0.81 7.45
N VAL A 44 9.35 0.32 6.89
CA VAL A 44 10.06 1.61 7.01
C VAL A 44 9.23 2.57 7.87
N ALA A 45 9.73 2.87 9.07
CA ALA A 45 9.12 3.81 10.02
C ALA A 45 10.06 5.00 10.31
N GLY A 46 9.50 6.12 10.77
CA GLY A 46 10.26 7.33 11.14
C GLY A 46 9.50 8.62 10.84
N SER A 47 9.97 9.76 11.34
CA SER A 47 9.31 11.05 11.11
C SER A 47 9.47 11.52 9.66
N ASN A 48 10.69 11.47 9.14
CA ASN A 48 11.06 11.93 7.79
C ASN A 48 11.77 10.83 6.98
N GLY A 49 11.85 10.99 5.66
CA GLY A 49 12.65 10.11 4.80
C GLY A 49 12.02 8.76 4.43
N LYS A 50 10.94 8.33 5.10
CA LYS A 50 10.28 7.02 4.87
C LYS A 50 10.04 6.70 3.39
N GLY A 51 9.42 7.62 2.65
CA GLY A 51 9.09 7.41 1.24
C GLY A 51 10.34 7.26 0.38
N SER A 52 11.34 8.11 0.59
CA SER A 52 12.61 8.04 -0.14
C SER A 52 13.39 6.77 0.19
N THR A 53 13.44 6.38 1.47
CA THR A 53 14.08 5.12 1.90
C THR A 53 13.37 3.91 1.30
N ALA A 54 12.03 3.84 1.39
CA ALA A 54 11.26 2.73 0.84
C ALA A 54 11.44 2.61 -0.69
N LYS A 55 11.46 3.74 -1.41
CA LYS A 55 11.68 3.76 -2.86
C LYS A 55 13.10 3.36 -3.26
N LEU A 56 14.11 3.79 -2.49
CA LEU A 56 15.50 3.35 -2.70
C LEU A 56 15.65 1.84 -2.44
N THR A 57 15.07 1.34 -1.36
CA THR A 57 15.06 -0.09 -1.03
C THR A 57 14.37 -0.91 -2.12
N GLU A 58 13.19 -0.48 -2.61
CA GLU A 58 12.51 -1.15 -3.72
C GLU A 58 13.42 -1.22 -4.96
N SER A 59 14.03 -0.10 -5.34
CA SER A 59 14.83 -0.03 -6.56
C SER A 59 16.06 -0.94 -6.48
N VAL A 60 16.73 -0.99 -5.32
CA VAL A 60 17.90 -1.87 -5.12
C VAL A 60 17.50 -3.33 -5.17
N LEU A 61 16.41 -3.71 -4.49
CA LEU A 61 15.95 -5.10 -4.47
C LEU A 61 15.47 -5.56 -5.85
N ARG A 62 14.79 -4.68 -6.59
CA ARG A 62 14.36 -4.94 -7.96
C ARG A 62 15.56 -5.09 -8.91
N GLU A 63 16.56 -4.22 -8.81
CA GLU A 63 17.79 -4.32 -9.62
C GLU A 63 18.59 -5.59 -9.29
N ALA A 64 18.47 -6.10 -8.05
CA ALA A 64 19.01 -7.40 -7.65
C ALA A 64 18.22 -8.61 -8.20
N GLY A 65 17.20 -8.39 -9.04
CA GLY A 65 16.43 -9.45 -9.70
C GLY A 65 15.23 -9.98 -8.91
N LEU A 66 14.83 -9.31 -7.82
CA LEU A 66 13.62 -9.69 -7.07
C LEU A 66 12.38 -9.04 -7.65
N SER A 67 11.23 -9.72 -7.52
CA SER A 67 9.93 -9.07 -7.70
C SER A 67 9.55 -8.36 -6.40
N VAL A 68 9.34 -7.04 -6.47
CA VAL A 68 9.20 -6.19 -5.28
C VAL A 68 7.91 -5.38 -5.36
N GLY A 69 7.12 -5.43 -4.28
CA GLY A 69 6.02 -4.51 -4.05
C GLY A 69 6.47 -3.30 -3.22
N LEU A 70 5.90 -2.13 -3.49
CA LEU A 70 6.14 -0.92 -2.72
C LEU A 70 4.80 -0.30 -2.31
N TYR A 71 4.65 -0.07 -1.01
CA TYR A 71 3.55 0.70 -0.45
C TYR A 71 4.06 2.02 0.14
N THR A 72 3.54 3.15 -0.31
CA THR A 72 3.89 4.49 0.19
C THR A 72 2.66 5.39 0.33
N SER A 73 2.75 6.38 1.21
CA SER A 73 1.69 7.37 1.40
C SER A 73 2.28 8.70 1.90
N PRO A 74 1.66 9.86 1.59
CA PRO A 74 0.53 10.03 0.66
C PRO A 74 0.94 9.83 -0.81
N HIS A 75 -0.03 9.82 -1.72
CA HIS A 75 0.23 9.95 -3.17
C HIS A 75 0.36 11.42 -3.56
N LEU A 76 0.86 11.69 -4.77
CA LEU A 76 0.95 13.04 -5.32
C LEU A 76 -0.20 13.35 -6.28
N GLU A 77 -0.47 12.49 -7.27
CA GLU A 77 -1.54 12.74 -8.26
C GLU A 77 -2.69 11.73 -8.13
N THR A 78 -2.38 10.43 -8.02
CA THR A 78 -3.38 9.35 -8.06
C THR A 78 -3.21 8.35 -6.91
N VAL A 79 -4.32 7.76 -6.44
CA VAL A 79 -4.29 6.73 -5.37
C VAL A 79 -3.43 5.52 -5.77
N ASN A 80 -3.42 5.20 -7.05
CA ASN A 80 -2.65 4.14 -7.67
C ASN A 80 -1.15 4.21 -7.32
N GLU A 81 -0.59 5.41 -7.19
CA GLU A 81 0.82 5.59 -6.85
C GLU A 81 1.21 4.98 -5.51
N ARG A 82 0.24 4.81 -4.59
CA ARG A 82 0.48 4.26 -3.26
C ARG A 82 0.87 2.80 -3.28
N ILE A 83 0.49 2.05 -4.32
CA ILE A 83 0.79 0.63 -4.45
C ILE A 83 1.47 0.41 -5.80
N GLN A 84 2.71 -0.07 -5.75
CA GLN A 84 3.48 -0.36 -6.95
C GLN A 84 4.01 -1.78 -6.93
N VAL A 85 4.09 -2.40 -8.10
CA VAL A 85 4.76 -3.69 -8.30
C VAL A 85 5.82 -3.49 -9.36
N ASN A 86 7.07 -3.79 -9.02
CA ASN A 86 8.23 -3.63 -9.91
C ASN A 86 8.33 -2.21 -10.52
N GLY A 87 8.21 -1.19 -9.67
CA GLY A 87 8.27 0.23 -10.05
C GLY A 87 7.06 0.75 -10.83
N ARG A 88 5.98 -0.04 -10.99
CA ARG A 88 4.77 0.37 -11.73
C ARG A 88 3.57 0.50 -10.80
N PRO A 89 2.88 1.65 -10.78
CA PRO A 89 1.60 1.80 -10.08
C PRO A 89 0.57 0.76 -10.53
N ILE A 90 -0.31 0.36 -9.62
CA ILE A 90 -1.45 -0.49 -9.98
C ILE A 90 -2.39 0.24 -10.94
N THR A 91 -3.11 -0.51 -11.77
CA THR A 91 -4.06 0.04 -12.75
C THR A 91 -5.38 0.41 -12.08
N ASP A 92 -6.18 1.27 -12.71
CA ASP A 92 -7.51 1.65 -12.21
C ASP A 92 -8.44 0.46 -11.99
N ARG A 93 -8.32 -0.60 -12.80
CA ARG A 93 -9.08 -1.85 -12.62
C ARG A 93 -8.75 -2.60 -11.33
N ALA A 94 -7.60 -2.32 -10.72
CA ALA A 94 -7.15 -2.94 -9.48
C ALA A 94 -7.61 -2.16 -8.24
N ILE A 95 -8.35 -1.06 -8.42
CA ILE A 95 -8.98 -0.24 -7.40
C ILE A 95 -10.49 -0.40 -7.53
#